data_AF-A0A961D1D2-F1
#
_entry.id   AF-A0A961D1D2-F1
#
_cell.length_a   1.000
_cell.length_b   1.000
_cell.length_c   1.000
_cell.angle_alpha   90.00
_cell.angle_beta   90.00
_cell.angle_gamma   90.00
#
_symmetry.space_group_name_H-M   'P 1'
#
loop_
_entity.id
_entity.type
_entity.pdbx_description
1 polymer ?
#
loop_
_entity_poly.entity_id
_entity_poly.type
_entity_poly.pdbx_seq_one_letter_code
_entity_poly.pdbx_strand_id
1 'polypeptide(L)' 'MSETAARVKVPGNHLMTDLLGTADEHLRVIEDAFPDTAITVRGTDVSLSGGDTSTVAQLFAELVRLLESGHDL' A
#
# COMPACT_ATOMS: atom_id res chain seq x y z
N MET A 1 -15.00 -11.13 16.28
CA MET A 1 -13.58 -10.83 16.05
C MET A 1 -13.53 -9.43 15.47
N SER A 2 -12.88 -8.48 16.14
CA SER A 2 -12.74 -7.13 15.57
C SER A 2 -11.71 -7.19 14.45
N GLU A 3 -12.16 -7.01 13.22
CA GLU A 3 -11.26 -6.87 12.07
C GLU A 3 -10.46 -5.58 12.26
N THR A 4 -9.13 -5.68 12.37
CA THR A 4 -8.28 -4.50 12.45
C THR A 4 -8.30 -3.82 11.09
N ALA A 5 -8.54 -2.51 11.06
CA ALA A 5 -8.62 -1.73 9.84
C ALA A 5 -7.66 -0.54 9.90
N ALA A 6 -6.94 -0.30 8.82
CA ALA A 6 -6.04 0.85 8.67
C ALA A 6 -6.29 1.53 7.32
N ARG A 7 -5.91 2.80 7.23
CA ARG A 7 -5.96 3.57 5.97
C ARG A 7 -4.66 4.33 5.79
N VAL A 8 -4.11 4.25 4.59
CA VAL A 8 -2.97 5.05 4.13
C VAL A 8 -3.45 5.99 3.05
N LYS A 9 -3.02 7.25 3.12
CA LYS A 9 -3.32 8.25 2.10
C LYS A 9 -2.05 8.60 1.35
N VAL A 10 -2.09 8.45 0.04
CA VAL A 10 -0.99 8.79 -0.87
C VAL A 10 -1.11 10.27 -1.25
N PRO A 11 -0.03 11.06 -1.18
CA PRO A 11 -0.06 12.52 -1.41
C PRO A 11 -0.56 12.95 -2.80
N GLY A 12 -0.50 12.09 -3.82
CA GLY A 12 -1.04 12.38 -5.14
C GLY A 12 -1.18 11.17 -6.05
N ASN A 13 -2.13 11.22 -6.99
CA ASN A 13 -2.39 10.14 -7.95
C ASN A 13 -1.18 9.79 -8.82
N HIS A 14 -0.26 10.74 -9.06
CA HIS A 14 0.93 10.48 -9.88
C HIS A 14 1.87 9.46 -9.22
N LEU A 15 1.90 9.41 -7.88
CA LEU A 15 2.70 8.43 -7.14
C LEU A 15 2.07 7.03 -7.17
N MET A 16 0.77 6.91 -7.46
CA MET A 16 0.07 5.63 -7.41
C MET A 16 0.57 4.65 -8.47
N THR A 17 0.93 5.13 -9.66
CA THR A 17 1.44 4.27 -10.73
C THR A 17 2.78 3.65 -10.33
N ASP A 18 3.69 4.46 -9.81
CA ASP A 18 5.02 3.98 -9.39
C ASP A 18 4.93 3.14 -8.10
N LEU A 19 4.00 3.46 -7.20
CA LEU A 19 3.78 2.72 -5.96
C LEU A 19 3.22 1.31 -6.18
N LEU A 20 2.26 1.16 -7.10
CA LEU A 20 1.64 -0.14 -7.38
C LEU A 20 2.43 -0.93 -8.43
N GLY A 21 3.28 -0.27 -9.21
CA GLY A 21 4.07 -0.86 -10.27
C GLY A 21 3.26 -1.14 -11.55
N THR A 22 3.94 -1.63 -12.58
CA THR A 22 3.29 -1.89 -13.87
C THR A 22 2.31 -3.06 -13.71
N ALA A 23 1.06 -2.85 -14.13
CA ALA A 23 -0.01 -3.85 -13.99
C ALA A 23 -0.16 -4.39 -12.54
N ASP A 24 0.09 -3.51 -11.56
CA ASP A 24 0.00 -3.77 -10.13
C ASP A 24 1.03 -4.81 -9.61
N GLU A 25 2.19 -4.93 -10.25
CA GLU A 25 3.22 -5.92 -9.87
C GLU A 25 3.71 -5.77 -8.43
N HIS A 26 3.95 -4.54 -7.95
CA HIS A 26 4.39 -4.29 -6.57
C HIS A 26 3.26 -4.60 -5.59
N LEU A 27 2.02 -4.25 -5.94
CA LEU A 27 0.85 -4.58 -5.13
C LEU A 27 0.71 -6.10 -4.96
N ARG A 28 0.86 -6.88 -6.04
CA ARG A 28 0.80 -8.36 -5.96
C ARG A 28 1.89 -8.94 -5.07
N VAL A 29 3.11 -8.41 -5.13
CA VAL A 29 4.20 -8.84 -4.24
C VAL A 29 3.86 -8.58 -2.78
N ILE A 30 3.24 -7.43 -2.47
CA ILE A 30 2.80 -7.10 -1.12
C ILE A 30 1.66 -8.04 -0.68
N GLU A 31 0.66 -8.27 -1.54
CA GLU A 31 -0.45 -9.19 -1.24
C GLU A 31 0.03 -10.63 -0.99
N ASP A 32 0.98 -11.12 -1.80
CA ASP A 32 1.59 -12.44 -1.62
C ASP A 32 2.39 -12.55 -0.31
N ALA A 33 3.04 -11.46 0.12
CA ALA A 33 3.80 -11.41 1.37
C ALA A 33 2.90 -11.28 2.62
N PHE A 34 1.69 -10.73 2.48
CA PHE A 34 0.74 -10.50 3.57
C PHE A 34 -0.65 -11.08 3.23
N PRO A 35 -0.77 -12.42 3.07
CA PRO A 35 -2.01 -13.05 2.60
C PRO A 35 -3.20 -12.88 3.55
N ASP A 36 -2.94 -12.59 4.83
CA ASP A 36 -3.97 -12.33 5.85
C ASP A 36 -4.40 -10.85 5.91
N THR A 37 -3.91 -10.00 5.00
CA THR A 37 -4.28 -8.58 4.89
C THR A 37 -4.96 -8.30 3.56
N ALA A 38 -6.23 -7.94 3.60
CA ALA A 38 -6.94 -7.45 2.42
C ALA A 38 -6.51 -6.00 2.12
N ILE A 39 -6.08 -5.76 0.88
CA ILE A 39 -5.67 -4.44 0.40
C ILE A 39 -6.67 -3.96 -0.64
N THR A 40 -7.18 -2.74 -0.49
CA THR A 40 -8.07 -2.12 -1.47
C THR A 40 -7.58 -0.72 -1.79
N VAL A 41 -7.30 -0.48 -3.06
CA VAL A 41 -6.80 0.81 -3.55
C VAL A 41 -7.91 1.55 -4.29
N ARG A 42 -8.14 2.82 -3.93
CA ARG A 42 -9.10 3.69 -4.61
C ARG A 42 -8.57 5.11 -4.72
N GLY A 43 -8.16 5.51 -5.92
CA GLY A 43 -7.56 6.83 -6.14
C GLY A 43 -6.28 6.95 -5.34
N THR A 44 -6.27 7.80 -4.30
CA THR A 44 -5.12 7.98 -3.40
C THR A 44 -5.27 7.26 -2.05
N ASP A 45 -6.40 6.59 -1.82
CA ASP A 45 -6.66 5.93 -0.55
C ASP A 45 -6.36 4.43 -0.66
N VAL A 46 -5.51 3.92 0.23
CA VAL A 46 -5.28 2.49 0.44
C VAL A 46 -5.96 2.09 1.74
N SER A 47 -6.93 1.19 1.65
CA SER A 47 -7.64 0.63 2.79
C SER A 47 -7.13 -0.78 3.06
N LEU A 48 -6.88 -1.08 4.33
CA LEU A 48 -6.32 -2.34 4.80
C LEU A 48 -7.26 -2.94 5.83
N SER A 49 -7.50 -4.25 5.76
CA SER A 49 -8.18 -4.97 6.82
C SER A 49 -7.59 -6.36 7.03
N GLY A 50 -7.71 -6.92 8.25
CA GLY A 50 -7.18 -8.24 8.58
C GLY A 50 -6.02 -8.21 9.59
N GLY A 51 -5.06 -9.13 9.44
CA GLY A 51 -4.06 -9.44 10.46
C GLY A 51 -2.91 -8.44 10.58
N ASP A 52 -2.28 -8.06 9.45
CA ASP A 52 -1.00 -7.32 9.45
C ASP A 52 -1.14 -5.86 9.01
N THR A 53 -2.33 -5.29 9.18
CA THR A 53 -2.67 -3.93 8.71
C THR A 53 -1.69 -2.85 9.16
N SER A 54 -1.12 -2.93 10.37
CA SER A 54 -0.13 -1.95 10.86
C SER A 54 1.19 -2.04 10.10
N THR A 55 1.68 -3.26 9.86
CA THR A 55 2.92 -3.51 9.12
C THR A 55 2.76 -3.09 7.66
N VAL A 56 1.64 -3.47 7.03
CA VAL A 56 1.35 -3.10 5.64
C VAL A 56 1.14 -1.59 5.50
N ALA A 57 0.47 -0.93 6.46
CA ALA A 57 0.32 0.52 6.46
C ALA A 57 1.68 1.23 6.54
N GLN A 58 2.58 0.75 7.39
CA GLN A 58 3.92 1.29 7.51
C GLN A 58 4.73 1.08 6.23
N LEU A 59 4.64 -0.11 5.61
CA LEU A 59 5.30 -0.39 4.33
C LEU A 59 4.87 0.62 3.26
N PHE A 60 3.57 0.82 3.04
CA PHE A 60 3.09 1.83 2.09
C PHE A 60 3.60 3.24 2.44
N ALA A 61 3.63 3.61 3.72
CA ALA A 61 4.13 4.92 4.15
C ALA A 61 5.66 5.10 3.91
N GLU A 62 6.45 4.04 3.96
CA GLU A 62 7.88 4.07 3.60
C GLU A 62 8.06 4.12 2.07
N LEU A 63 7.33 3.31 1.31
CA LEU A 63 7.38 3.31 -0.15
C LEU A 63 6.99 4.68 -0.73
N VAL A 64 5.94 5.30 -0.19
CA VAL A 64 5.55 6.68 -0.56
C VAL A 64 6.70 7.65 -0.27
N ARG A 65 7.37 7.55 0.89
CA ARG A 65 8.51 8.43 1.23
C ARG A 65 9.69 8.24 0.28
N LEU A 66 9.95 7.02 -0.18
CA LEU A 66 10.98 6.75 -1.18
C LEU A 66 10.65 7.44 -2.51
N LEU A 67 9.40 7.30 -2.99
CA LEU A 67 8.95 7.95 -4.22
C LEU A 67 8.97 9.48 -4.10
N GLU A 68 8.53 10.03 -2.97
CA GLU A 68 8.57 11.48 -2.72
C GLU A 68 10.00 12.05 -2.68
N SER A 69 11.00 11.22 -2.34
CA SER A 69 12.42 11.59 -2.38
C SER A 69 13.07 11.35 -3.75
N GLY A 70 12.30 10.89 -4.74
CA GLY A 70 12.75 10.69 -6.12
C GLY A 70 13.49 9.37 -6.36
N HIS A 71 13.29 8.37 -5.49
CA HIS A 71 13.77 7.01 -5.72
C HIS A 71 12.76 6.21 -6.54
N ASP A 72 13.27 5.32 -7.40
CA ASP A 72 12.47 4.33 -8.13
C ASP A 72 12.24 3.08 -7.26
N LEU A 73 11.15 2.33 -7.53
CA LEU A 73 10.75 1.10 -6.84
C LEU A 73 10.83 -0.13 -7.74
#